data_AF-A0A2E7UIU4-F1
#
_entry.id   AF-A0A2E7UIU4-F1
#
_cell.length_a   1.000
_cell.length_b   1.000
_cell.length_c   1.000
_cell.angle_alpha   90.00
_cell.angle_beta   90.00
_cell.angle_gamma   90.00
#
_symmetry.space_group_name_H-M   'P 1'
#
loop_
_entity.id
_entity.type
_entity.pdbx_description
1 polymer ?
#
loop_
_entity_poly.entity_id
_entity_poly.type
_entity_poly.pdbx_seq_one_letter_code
_entity_poly.pdbx_strand_id
1 'polypeptide(L)'
;MDGNSSTKKPLKERISFSFTSTPQKIFIFLFIILIVIFLYVSFWGYRQNLSLETQNINLSAEVEAYKQTSIELEERVNKITNNYGSGGGIIVRVFEKLEKDGIIKLVDFFSFDRYHLVYSSDLQVNQPFIWETENAGTQIFNDFELTLEATTVEKYMSKPFDINTNALSMTGIAHVTFQFEVEGVGTVIPIDKTGDPSDVDFEVVKYQLEAIDSGLREAGANDSFELKLMFNSADSAGLYSVFGESETFSGNLSTAEITIEKSER
;
A
#
# COMPACT_ATOMS: atom_id res chain seq x y z
N MET A 1 -117.11 30.36 -55.74
CA MET A 1 -117.81 29.36 -54.92
C MET A 1 -116.77 28.42 -54.35
N ASP A 2 -116.55 28.60 -53.05
CA ASP A 2 -116.15 27.64 -52.02
C ASP A 2 -115.07 26.64 -52.39
N GLY A 3 -113.83 26.83 -51.93
CA GLY A 3 -113.43 26.53 -50.56
C GLY A 3 -112.35 25.44 -50.69
N ASN A 4 -111.30 25.35 -49.89
CA ASN A 4 -111.09 25.76 -48.52
C ASN A 4 -109.58 25.55 -48.26
N SER A 5 -108.97 26.46 -47.49
CA SER A 5 -107.99 26.15 -46.42
C SER A 5 -106.72 25.34 -46.75
N SER A 6 -105.52 25.63 -46.26
CA SER A 6 -104.98 26.65 -45.38
C SER A 6 -103.51 26.25 -45.19
N THR A 7 -102.63 27.20 -45.47
CA THR A 7 -101.28 27.42 -44.92
C THR A 7 -100.48 26.30 -44.24
N LYS A 8 -99.29 26.05 -44.82
CA LYS A 8 -97.94 26.07 -44.22
C LYS A 8 -97.80 25.65 -42.74
N LYS A 9 -96.86 24.71 -42.47
CA LYS A 9 -95.72 24.94 -41.54
C LYS A 9 -94.62 23.85 -41.68
N PRO A 10 -93.40 24.12 -41.17
CA PRO A 10 -92.14 23.51 -41.63
C PRO A 10 -91.35 22.76 -40.53
N LEU A 11 -90.15 22.32 -40.93
CA LEU A 11 -88.89 22.27 -40.17
C LEU A 11 -88.63 21.12 -39.15
N LYS A 12 -87.45 20.50 -39.41
CA LYS A 12 -86.44 20.00 -38.46
C LYS A 12 -86.89 18.89 -37.49
N GLU A 13 -86.64 17.66 -37.91
CA GLU A 13 -86.33 16.56 -37.00
C GLU A 13 -85.13 16.93 -36.12
N ARG A 14 -85.38 17.05 -34.81
CA ARG A 14 -84.36 16.87 -33.78
C ARG A 14 -84.26 15.36 -33.53
N ILE A 15 -83.07 14.80 -33.69
CA ILE A 15 -82.76 13.45 -33.22
C ILE A 15 -82.79 13.48 -31.68
N SER A 16 -83.82 12.86 -31.10
CA SER A 16 -83.87 12.54 -29.67
C SER A 16 -83.49 11.07 -29.49
N PHE A 17 -82.37 10.80 -28.81
CA PHE A 17 -82.08 9.44 -28.32
C PHE A 17 -82.95 9.16 -27.09
N SER A 18 -84.00 8.36 -27.27
CA SER A 18 -84.75 7.77 -26.16
C SER A 18 -84.17 6.39 -25.84
N PHE A 19 -83.54 6.23 -24.68
CA PHE A 19 -83.14 4.93 -24.15
C PHE A 19 -84.33 4.30 -23.42
N THR A 20 -85.04 3.38 -24.08
CA THR A 20 -85.97 2.46 -23.41
C THR A 20 -85.22 1.16 -23.10
N SER A 21 -84.74 0.99 -21.86
CA SER A 21 -84.09 -0.26 -21.43
C SER A 21 -84.93 -0.99 -20.39
N THR A 22 -85.10 -2.30 -20.60
CA THR A 22 -85.66 -3.22 -19.59
C THR A 22 -84.69 -3.37 -18.42
N PRO A 23 -85.17 -3.63 -17.19
CA PRO A 23 -84.35 -3.67 -15.96
C PRO A 23 -83.15 -4.62 -16.07
N GLN A 24 -83.26 -5.73 -16.82
CA GLN A 24 -82.15 -6.66 -17.10
C GLN A 24 -80.97 -6.00 -17.83
N LYS A 25 -81.20 -5.08 -18.77
CA LYS A 25 -80.11 -4.42 -19.52
C LYS A 25 -79.34 -3.43 -18.64
N ILE A 26 -80.03 -2.78 -17.69
CA ILE A 26 -79.41 -1.88 -16.71
C ILE A 26 -78.51 -2.68 -15.75
N PHE A 27 -78.98 -3.84 -15.28
CA PHE A 27 -78.17 -4.73 -14.43
C PHE A 27 -76.92 -5.25 -15.14
N ILE A 28 -77.02 -5.67 -16.40
CA ILE A 28 -75.87 -6.12 -17.19
C ILE A 28 -74.85 -4.98 -17.37
N PHE A 29 -75.33 -3.77 -17.66
CA PHE A 29 -74.46 -2.61 -17.82
C PHE A 29 -73.72 -2.25 -16.52
N LEU A 30 -74.42 -2.25 -15.38
CA LEU A 30 -73.80 -2.03 -14.06
C LEU A 30 -72.77 -3.12 -13.72
N PHE A 31 -73.06 -4.38 -14.04
CA PHE A 31 -72.13 -5.49 -13.81
C PHE A 31 -70.84 -5.35 -14.64
N ILE A 32 -70.95 -4.95 -15.91
CA ILE A 32 -69.79 -4.67 -16.76
C ILE A 32 -68.95 -3.52 -16.18
N ILE A 33 -69.57 -2.43 -15.73
CA ILE A 33 -68.87 -1.32 -15.08
C ILE A 33 -68.10 -1.80 -13.85
N LEU A 34 -68.70 -2.65 -13.03
CA LEU A 34 -68.10 -3.16 -11.80
C LEU A 34 -66.87 -4.04 -12.11
N ILE A 35 -66.94 -4.87 -13.16
CA ILE A 35 -65.79 -5.64 -13.66
C ILE A 35 -64.68 -4.72 -14.15
N VAL A 36 -65.00 -3.68 -14.92
CA VAL A 36 -64.00 -2.73 -15.43
C VAL A 36 -63.29 -2.00 -14.28
N ILE A 37 -64.04 -1.57 -13.26
CA ILE A 37 -63.47 -0.95 -12.06
C ILE A 37 -62.56 -1.95 -11.33
N PHE A 38 -63.00 -3.20 -11.15
CA PHE A 38 -62.21 -4.23 -10.50
C PHE A 38 -60.88 -4.49 -11.25
N LEU A 39 -60.94 -4.64 -12.58
CA LEU A 39 -59.75 -4.82 -13.41
C LEU A 39 -58.80 -3.63 -13.33
N TYR A 40 -59.32 -2.40 -13.30
CA TYR A 40 -58.51 -1.19 -13.15
C TYR A 40 -57.77 -1.15 -11.81
N VAL A 41 -58.45 -1.47 -10.71
CA VAL A 41 -57.84 -1.50 -9.36
C VAL A 41 -56.78 -2.59 -9.27
N SER A 42 -57.06 -3.80 -9.79
CA SER A 42 -56.07 -4.89 -9.81
C SER A 42 -54.84 -4.56 -10.63
N PHE A 43 -55.01 -3.91 -11.80
CA PHE A 43 -53.89 -3.49 -12.64
C PHE A 43 -53.05 -2.40 -11.96
N TRP A 44 -53.69 -1.43 -11.31
CA TRP A 44 -52.99 -0.38 -10.59
C TRP A 44 -52.20 -0.93 -9.39
N GLY A 45 -52.80 -1.85 -8.62
CA GLY A 45 -52.12 -2.54 -7.52
C GLY A 45 -50.91 -3.37 -7.98
N TYR A 46 -51.04 -4.09 -9.11
CA TYR A 46 -49.94 -4.84 -9.71
C TYR A 46 -48.77 -3.92 -10.13
N ARG A 47 -49.07 -2.76 -10.74
CA ARG A 47 -48.05 -1.77 -11.13
C ARG A 47 -47.31 -1.20 -9.93
N GLN A 48 -48.00 -0.94 -8.81
CA GLN A 48 -47.37 -0.45 -7.59
C GLN A 48 -46.44 -1.49 -6.96
N ASN A 49 -46.88 -2.76 -6.90
CA ASN A 49 -46.05 -3.84 -6.37
C ASN A 49 -44.78 -4.06 -7.20
N LEU A 50 -44.88 -4.04 -8.53
CA LEU A 50 -43.70 -4.11 -9.41
C LEU A 50 -42.71 -2.97 -9.15
N SER A 51 -43.20 -1.75 -8.95
CA SER A 51 -42.36 -0.59 -8.65
C SER A 51 -41.64 -0.73 -7.31
N LEU A 52 -42.36 -1.20 -6.27
CA LEU A 52 -41.80 -1.43 -4.94
C LEU A 52 -40.77 -2.57 -4.95
N GLU A 53 -41.05 -3.65 -5.67
CA GLU A 53 -40.14 -4.78 -5.80
C GLU A 53 -38.85 -4.36 -6.53
N THR A 54 -38.98 -3.58 -7.61
CA THR A 54 -37.82 -3.02 -8.32
C THR A 54 -37.01 -2.08 -7.42
N GLN A 55 -37.68 -1.21 -6.65
CA GLN A 55 -37.01 -0.34 -5.68
C GLN A 55 -36.28 -1.14 -4.61
N ASN A 56 -36.89 -2.19 -4.05
CA ASN A 56 -36.27 -3.06 -3.05
C ASN A 56 -35.07 -3.85 -3.59
N ILE A 57 -35.14 -4.34 -4.83
CA ILE A 57 -34.02 -5.03 -5.50
C ILE A 57 -32.86 -4.05 -5.69
N ASN A 58 -33.12 -2.83 -6.20
CA ASN A 58 -32.09 -1.82 -6.40
C ASN A 58 -31.46 -1.38 -5.07
N LEU A 59 -32.28 -1.16 -4.03
CA LEU A 59 -31.79 -0.76 -2.71
C LEU A 59 -30.92 -1.87 -2.09
N SER A 60 -31.32 -3.12 -2.27
CA SER A 60 -30.57 -4.27 -1.76
C SER A 60 -29.24 -4.45 -2.49
N ALA A 61 -29.21 -4.25 -3.81
CA ALA A 61 -27.98 -4.26 -4.61
C ALA A 61 -27.03 -3.11 -4.22
N GLU A 62 -27.57 -1.92 -3.96
CA GLU A 62 -26.79 -0.76 -3.51
C GLU A 62 -26.20 -0.98 -2.11
N VAL A 63 -26.99 -1.53 -1.17
CA VAL A 63 -26.49 -1.91 0.17
C VAL A 63 -25.37 -2.95 0.08
N GLU A 64 -25.50 -3.95 -0.79
CA GLU A 64 -24.45 -4.95 -0.98
C GLU A 64 -23.18 -4.32 -1.59
N ALA A 65 -23.32 -3.42 -2.56
CA ALA A 65 -22.20 -2.68 -3.12
C ALA A 65 -21.48 -1.83 -2.05
N TYR A 66 -22.22 -1.14 -1.18
CA TYR A 66 -21.64 -0.37 -0.06
C TYR A 66 -20.94 -1.27 0.96
N LYS A 67 -21.50 -2.44 1.27
CA LYS A 67 -20.82 -3.42 2.15
C LYS A 67 -19.50 -3.88 1.55
N GLN A 68 -19.48 -4.23 0.26
CA GLN A 68 -18.27 -4.66 -0.42
C GLN A 68 -17.21 -3.54 -0.44
N THR A 69 -17.61 -2.30 -0.72
CA THR A 69 -16.67 -1.16 -0.64
C THR A 69 -16.18 -0.90 0.77
N SER A 70 -17.03 -1.07 1.79
CA SER A 70 -16.62 -0.93 3.19
C SER A 70 -15.60 -1.99 3.58
N ILE A 71 -15.80 -3.25 3.19
CA ILE A 71 -14.86 -4.35 3.44
C ILE A 71 -13.54 -4.09 2.72
N GLU A 72 -13.58 -3.70 1.44
CA GLU A 72 -12.37 -3.37 0.68
C GLU A 72 -11.60 -2.21 1.32
N LEU A 73 -12.30 -1.19 1.81
CA LEU A 73 -11.68 -0.05 2.48
C LEU A 73 -11.09 -0.46 3.83
N GLU A 74 -11.78 -1.29 4.59
CA GLU A 74 -11.29 -1.85 5.86
C GLU A 74 -10.04 -2.70 5.65
N GLU A 75 -10.01 -3.56 4.62
CA GLU A 75 -8.81 -4.31 4.25
C GLU A 75 -7.64 -3.41 3.84
N ARG A 76 -7.92 -2.34 3.08
CA ARG A 76 -6.88 -1.37 2.68
C ARG A 76 -6.36 -0.60 3.88
N VAL A 77 -7.24 -0.19 4.79
CA VAL A 77 -6.85 0.46 6.04
C VAL A 77 -6.01 -0.49 6.87
N ASN A 78 -6.47 -1.72 7.14
CA ASN A 78 -5.70 -2.72 7.90
C ASN A 78 -4.33 -3.01 7.28
N LYS A 79 -4.21 -3.07 5.95
CA LYS A 79 -2.89 -3.19 5.28
C LYS A 79 -1.99 -1.97 5.49
N ILE A 80 -2.56 -0.79 5.69
CA ILE A 80 -1.83 0.45 5.96
C ILE A 80 -1.50 0.60 7.44
N THR A 81 -2.43 0.25 8.35
CA THR A 81 -2.25 0.38 9.81
C THR A 81 -1.41 -0.74 10.40
N ASN A 82 -1.59 -1.99 9.97
CA ASN A 82 -0.95 -3.16 10.59
C ASN A 82 0.43 -3.50 10.01
N ASN A 83 0.91 -2.69 9.06
CA ASN A 83 2.28 -2.75 8.55
C ASN A 83 3.13 -1.66 9.21
N TYR A 84 3.21 -1.70 10.54
CA TYR A 84 4.04 -0.79 11.31
C TYR A 84 5.25 -1.55 11.88
N GLY A 85 6.41 -0.91 11.82
CA GLY A 85 7.64 -1.44 12.35
C GLY A 85 8.65 -0.31 12.49
N SER A 86 9.43 -0.37 13.55
CA SER A 86 10.48 0.58 13.80
C SER A 86 11.57 -0.10 14.61
N GLY A 87 12.80 0.34 14.43
CA GLY A 87 13.88 -0.17 15.22
C GLY A 87 15.04 0.80 15.26
N GLY A 88 15.89 0.63 16.26
CA GLY A 88 17.11 1.38 16.36
C GLY A 88 18.03 0.78 17.39
N GLY A 89 19.33 1.02 17.21
CA GLY A 89 20.32 0.50 18.12
C GLY A 89 21.71 0.42 17.55
N ILE A 90 22.48 -0.44 18.21
CA ILE A 90 23.91 -0.64 17.97
C ILE A 90 24.16 -2.06 17.49
N ILE A 91 24.84 -2.16 16.34
CA ILE A 91 25.39 -3.39 15.79
C ILE A 91 26.89 -3.39 16.06
N VAL A 92 27.42 -4.53 16.51
CA VAL A 92 28.86 -4.73 16.68
C VAL A 92 29.33 -5.75 15.68
N ARG A 93 30.12 -5.29 14.71
CA ARG A 93 30.82 -6.13 13.73
C ARG A 93 32.24 -6.40 14.21
N VAL A 94 32.73 -7.62 13.99
CA VAL A 94 34.03 -8.06 14.50
C VAL A 94 34.91 -8.45 13.31
N PHE A 95 36.08 -7.83 13.23
CA PHE A 95 37.05 -8.03 12.15
C PHE A 95 38.39 -8.49 12.71
N GLU A 96 39.20 -9.12 11.87
CA GLU A 96 40.57 -9.52 12.22
C GLU A 96 41.53 -8.32 12.10
N LYS A 97 42.50 -8.25 13.02
CA LYS A 97 43.60 -7.28 12.94
C LYS A 97 44.65 -7.71 11.94
N LEU A 98 45.29 -6.73 11.29
CA LEU A 98 46.44 -6.98 10.41
C LEU A 98 47.68 -7.44 11.21
N GLU A 99 47.96 -6.80 12.34
CA GLU A 99 49.14 -7.09 13.16
C GLU A 99 48.76 -7.77 14.50
N LYS A 100 48.98 -9.09 14.57
CA LYS A 100 48.75 -10.03 15.71
C LYS A 100 47.33 -10.60 15.84
N ASP A 101 47.25 -11.79 16.45
CA ASP A 101 46.01 -12.43 16.92
C ASP A 101 45.20 -11.46 17.78
N GLY A 102 44.21 -10.83 17.17
CA GLY A 102 43.40 -9.81 17.79
C GLY A 102 42.22 -9.45 16.92
N ILE A 103 41.17 -8.96 17.56
CA ILE A 103 39.93 -8.55 16.89
C ILE A 103 39.75 -7.03 17.00
N ILE A 104 39.19 -6.43 15.96
CA ILE A 104 38.66 -5.07 15.94
C ILE A 104 37.14 -5.16 16.01
N LYS A 105 36.55 -4.27 16.80
CA LYS A 105 35.11 -4.13 16.90
C LYS A 105 34.72 -2.83 16.23
N LEU A 106 33.93 -2.93 15.17
CA LEU A 106 33.31 -1.79 14.53
C LEU A 106 31.90 -1.64 15.10
N VAL A 107 31.57 -0.43 15.54
CA VAL A 107 30.32 -0.13 16.21
C VAL A 107 29.47 0.67 15.25
N ASP A 108 28.40 0.05 14.75
CA ASP A 108 27.48 0.69 13.83
C ASP A 108 26.21 1.08 14.55
N PHE A 109 25.63 2.20 14.13
CA PHE A 109 24.35 2.70 14.57
C PHE A 109 23.34 2.54 13.45
N PHE A 110 22.13 2.11 13.80
CA PHE A 110 21.02 2.11 12.85
C PHE A 110 19.77 2.67 13.50
N SER A 111 18.91 3.26 12.69
CA SER A 111 17.54 3.60 13.05
C SER A 111 16.67 3.54 11.80
N PHE A 112 15.50 2.94 11.93
CA PHE A 112 14.53 2.89 10.86
C PHE A 112 13.10 3.02 11.38
N ASP A 113 12.25 3.58 10.54
CA ASP A 113 10.80 3.51 10.65
C ASP A 113 10.21 3.31 9.25
N ARG A 114 8.91 3.58 9.09
CA ARG A 114 8.23 3.44 7.80
C ARG A 114 8.76 4.36 6.69
N TYR A 115 9.36 5.49 7.04
CA TYR A 115 9.73 6.57 6.14
C TYR A 115 11.23 6.88 6.17
N HIS A 116 11.92 6.54 7.25
CA HIS A 116 13.31 6.86 7.48
C HIS A 116 14.13 5.59 7.64
N LEU A 117 15.35 5.63 7.11
CA LEU A 117 16.41 4.68 7.44
C LEU A 117 17.71 5.49 7.51
N VAL A 118 18.40 5.39 8.64
CA VAL A 118 19.73 5.92 8.85
C VAL A 118 20.61 4.79 9.34
N TYR A 119 21.81 4.70 8.78
CA TYR A 119 22.86 3.79 9.22
C TYR A 119 24.18 4.54 9.26
N SER A 120 24.98 4.32 10.29
CA SER A 120 26.30 4.94 10.41
C SER A 120 27.27 3.94 10.99
N SER A 121 28.46 3.86 10.41
CA SER A 121 29.53 2.98 10.79
C SER A 121 30.80 3.82 10.90
N ASP A 122 31.36 3.87 12.10
CA ASP A 122 32.56 4.66 12.39
C ASP A 122 33.55 3.80 13.18
N LEU A 123 34.75 3.66 12.60
CA LEU A 123 35.88 3.04 13.27
C LEU A 123 36.52 4.03 14.23
N GLN A 124 36.07 4.01 15.49
CA GLN A 124 36.64 4.82 16.57
C GLN A 124 38.13 4.51 16.91
N VAL A 125 38.71 3.46 16.31
CA VAL A 125 40.07 3.02 16.60
C VAL A 125 40.88 3.05 15.31
N ASN A 126 41.84 3.97 15.21
CA ASN A 126 42.73 4.13 14.06
C ASN A 126 43.72 2.95 13.96
N GLN A 127 43.20 1.77 13.58
CA GLN A 127 43.91 0.52 13.38
C GLN A 127 43.37 -0.19 12.14
N PRO A 128 44.25 -0.68 11.26
CA PRO A 128 43.81 -1.38 10.07
C PRO A 128 43.17 -2.74 10.40
N PHE A 129 42.12 -3.08 9.67
CA PHE A 129 41.41 -4.35 9.82
C PHE A 129 41.18 -5.03 8.47
N ILE A 130 41.07 -6.36 8.52
CA ILE A 130 40.84 -7.20 7.36
C ILE A 130 39.33 -7.44 7.22
N TRP A 131 38.80 -7.21 6.02
CA TRP A 131 37.42 -7.49 5.67
C TRP A 131 37.36 -8.32 4.39
N GLU A 132 36.74 -9.50 4.48
CA GLU A 132 36.31 -10.31 3.33
C GLU A 132 35.03 -9.73 2.73
N THR A 133 35.15 -8.93 1.69
CA THR A 133 34.00 -8.32 0.99
C THR A 133 33.30 -9.35 0.09
N GLU A 134 32.00 -9.18 -0.14
CA GLU A 134 31.19 -10.14 -0.91
C GLU A 134 31.71 -10.35 -2.34
N ASN A 135 32.14 -9.28 -3.01
CA ASN A 135 32.42 -9.30 -4.45
C ASN A 135 33.87 -8.93 -4.83
N ALA A 136 34.64 -8.30 -3.94
CA ALA A 136 36.00 -7.87 -4.23
C ALA A 136 37.08 -8.64 -3.46
N GLY A 137 36.68 -9.62 -2.63
CA GLY A 137 37.59 -10.45 -1.83
C GLY A 137 38.15 -9.74 -0.61
N THR A 138 39.29 -10.21 -0.13
CA THR A 138 39.99 -9.67 1.05
C THR A 138 40.50 -8.26 0.80
N GLN A 139 40.08 -7.32 1.63
CA GLN A 139 40.58 -5.94 1.65
C GLN A 139 41.01 -5.51 3.04
N ILE A 140 41.97 -4.59 3.09
CA ILE A 140 42.49 -4.02 4.33
C ILE A 140 42.04 -2.57 4.38
N PHE A 141 41.21 -2.27 5.39
CA PHE A 141 40.62 -0.95 5.60
C PHE A 141 41.29 -0.24 6.77
N ASN A 142 41.44 1.07 6.64
CA ASN A 142 41.83 1.99 7.70
C ASN A 142 40.94 3.25 7.67
N ASP A 143 40.84 3.96 8.80
CA ASP A 143 40.05 5.20 8.94
C ASP A 143 38.63 5.08 8.35
N PHE A 144 37.90 4.01 8.71
CA PHE A 144 36.62 3.67 8.10
C PHE A 144 35.45 4.48 8.66
N GLU A 145 34.87 5.33 7.82
CA GLU A 145 33.63 6.05 8.08
C GLU A 145 32.63 5.84 6.93
N LEU A 146 31.39 5.47 7.26
CA LEU A 146 30.29 5.34 6.32
C LEU A 146 28.98 5.75 6.97
N THR A 147 28.28 6.71 6.40
CA THR A 147 26.94 7.12 6.81
C THR A 147 25.99 7.00 5.62
N LEU A 148 24.84 6.39 5.88
CA LEU A 148 23.76 6.20 4.92
C LEU A 148 22.49 6.87 5.45
N GLU A 149 21.84 7.62 4.57
CA GLU A 149 20.53 8.19 4.80
C GLU A 149 19.61 7.85 3.62
N ALA A 150 18.51 7.16 3.90
CA ALA A 150 17.52 6.83 2.88
C ALA A 150 16.80 8.09 2.39
N THR A 151 16.82 8.28 1.08
CA THR A 151 16.10 9.36 0.39
C THR A 151 14.67 8.95 0.05
N THR A 152 14.45 7.66 -0.23
CA THR A 152 13.16 7.12 -0.59
C THR A 152 12.94 5.76 0.06
N VAL A 153 11.66 5.47 0.30
CA VAL A 153 11.18 4.14 0.69
C VAL A 153 10.21 3.68 -0.38
N GLU A 154 10.67 2.83 -1.30
CA GLU A 154 9.88 2.36 -2.43
C GLU A 154 8.95 1.22 -2.02
N LYS A 155 9.44 0.34 -1.14
CA LYS A 155 8.69 -0.81 -0.65
C LYS A 155 8.92 -0.96 0.84
N TYR A 156 7.83 -1.20 1.56
CA TYR A 156 7.83 -1.46 2.99
C TYR A 156 6.81 -2.57 3.26
N MET A 157 7.27 -3.70 3.77
CA MET A 157 6.43 -4.88 4.01
C MET A 157 6.79 -5.53 5.33
N SER A 158 5.85 -5.60 6.26
CA SER A 158 5.93 -6.53 7.39
C SER A 158 5.19 -7.82 7.06
N LYS A 159 5.68 -8.93 7.58
CA LYS A 159 5.04 -10.24 7.46
C LYS A 159 5.33 -11.06 8.73
N PRO A 160 4.42 -11.96 9.14
CA PRO A 160 4.77 -12.99 10.11
C PRO A 160 5.93 -13.82 9.55
N PHE A 161 6.99 -14.01 10.34
CA PHE A 161 8.12 -14.86 10.00
C PHE A 161 7.92 -16.27 10.58
N ASP A 162 7.47 -16.36 11.83
CA ASP A 162 7.06 -17.61 12.50
C ASP A 162 5.84 -17.36 13.43
N ILE A 163 5.51 -18.30 14.33
CA ILE A 163 4.38 -18.23 15.28
C ILE A 163 4.49 -16.99 16.18
N ASN A 164 5.71 -16.61 16.55
CA ASN A 164 5.99 -15.53 17.51
C ASN A 164 6.88 -14.42 16.95
N THR A 165 7.38 -14.55 15.72
CA THR A 165 8.34 -13.60 15.14
C THR A 165 7.76 -12.92 13.92
N ASN A 166 8.12 -11.65 13.74
CA ASN A 166 7.72 -10.83 12.62
C ASN A 166 8.97 -10.39 11.85
N ALA A 167 8.87 -10.32 10.53
CA ALA A 167 9.93 -9.80 9.68
C ALA A 167 9.46 -8.55 8.96
N LEU A 168 10.37 -7.62 8.76
CA LEU A 168 10.21 -6.42 7.99
C LEU A 168 11.21 -6.42 6.84
N SER A 169 10.73 -6.05 5.65
CA SER A 169 11.57 -5.76 4.49
C SER A 169 11.28 -4.36 3.99
N MET A 170 12.36 -3.60 3.76
CA MET A 170 12.30 -2.23 3.28
C MET A 170 13.31 -2.06 2.14
N THR A 171 12.91 -1.44 1.03
CA THR A 171 13.81 -1.15 -0.09
C THR A 171 13.64 0.28 -0.58
N GLY A 172 14.70 0.86 -1.11
CA GLY A 172 14.66 2.21 -1.67
C GLY A 172 16.01 2.68 -2.16
N ILE A 173 16.16 4.01 -2.21
CA ILE A 173 17.38 4.71 -2.63
C ILE A 173 17.93 5.49 -1.44
N ALA A 174 19.24 5.46 -1.24
CA ALA A 174 19.92 6.18 -0.18
C ALA A 174 21.11 6.99 -0.70
N HIS A 175 21.42 8.05 0.03
CA HIS A 175 22.70 8.75 -0.10
C HIS A 175 23.68 8.14 0.89
N VAL A 176 24.90 7.89 0.42
CA VAL A 176 25.99 7.35 1.24
C VAL A 176 27.16 8.32 1.20
N THR A 177 27.47 8.89 2.36
CA THR A 177 28.69 9.66 2.59
C THR A 177 29.68 8.73 3.26
N PHE A 178 30.93 8.71 2.78
CA PHE A 178 31.93 7.80 3.32
C PHE A 178 33.33 8.39 3.14
N GLN A 179 34.24 7.91 3.97
CA GLN A 179 35.67 8.11 3.79
C GLN A 179 36.36 6.89 4.39
N PHE A 180 37.22 6.25 3.61
CA PHE A 180 38.05 5.16 4.12
C PHE A 180 39.33 5.02 3.30
N GLU A 181 40.38 4.50 3.92
CA GLU A 181 41.62 4.15 3.25
C GLU A 181 41.65 2.64 3.00
N VAL A 182 41.93 2.24 1.75
CA VAL A 182 42.06 0.82 1.37
C VAL A 182 43.47 0.56 0.87
N GLU A 183 44.12 -0.46 1.42
CA GLU A 183 45.48 -0.84 1.00
C GLU A 183 45.51 -1.20 -0.50
N GLY A 184 46.41 -0.56 -1.26
CA GLY A 184 46.54 -0.77 -2.71
C GLY A 184 45.62 0.10 -3.57
N VAL A 185 44.61 0.76 -2.99
CA VAL A 185 43.72 1.72 -3.69
C VAL A 185 44.02 3.16 -3.24
N GLY A 186 44.20 3.38 -1.94
CA GLY A 186 44.37 4.69 -1.32
C GLY A 186 43.08 5.20 -0.67
N THR A 187 42.96 6.51 -0.50
CA THR A 187 41.77 7.15 0.07
C THR A 187 40.61 7.09 -0.92
N VAL A 188 39.48 6.55 -0.47
CA VAL A 188 38.24 6.45 -1.24
C VAL A 188 37.21 7.37 -0.60
N ILE A 189 36.64 8.23 -1.43
CA ILE A 189 35.63 9.24 -1.10
C ILE A 189 34.54 9.21 -2.19
N PRO A 190 33.37 9.84 -1.98
CA PRO A 190 32.35 9.95 -3.00
C PRO A 190 32.87 10.56 -4.31
N ILE A 191 32.47 9.99 -5.44
CA ILE A 191 32.86 10.44 -6.78
C ILE A 191 31.61 10.71 -7.60
N ASP A 192 31.60 11.79 -8.39
CA ASP A 192 30.50 12.03 -9.31
C ASP A 192 30.49 11.03 -10.48
N LYS A 193 29.46 11.13 -11.33
CA LYS A 193 29.34 10.32 -12.55
C LYS A 193 30.44 10.59 -13.58
N THR A 194 31.18 11.68 -13.45
CA THR A 194 32.24 12.09 -14.36
C THR A 194 33.64 11.67 -13.89
N GLY A 195 33.74 11.15 -12.67
CA GLY A 195 35.00 10.74 -12.05
C GLY A 195 35.68 11.85 -11.23
N ASP A 196 35.00 12.98 -10.99
CA ASP A 196 35.50 14.12 -10.23
C ASP A 196 34.98 14.09 -8.77
N PRO A 197 35.86 14.02 -7.76
CA PRO A 197 35.48 14.06 -6.35
C PRO A 197 35.30 15.49 -5.78
N SER A 198 35.56 16.55 -6.55
CA SER A 198 35.74 17.91 -6.01
C SER A 198 34.49 18.55 -5.42
N ASP A 199 33.29 18.14 -5.86
CA ASP A 199 31.99 18.74 -5.51
C ASP A 199 30.94 17.66 -5.13
N VAL A 200 31.38 16.52 -4.57
CA VAL A 200 30.49 15.41 -4.20
C VAL A 200 30.66 15.02 -2.74
N ASP A 201 29.55 15.13 -2.00
CA ASP A 201 29.50 14.74 -0.58
C ASP A 201 28.89 13.35 -0.36
N PHE A 202 28.29 12.73 -1.39
CA PHE A 202 27.63 11.43 -1.28
C PHE A 202 27.52 10.69 -2.61
N GLU A 203 27.43 9.36 -2.55
CA GLU A 203 27.04 8.50 -3.66
C GLU A 203 25.61 7.99 -3.51
N VAL A 204 24.94 7.66 -4.63
CA VAL A 204 23.56 7.19 -4.63
C VAL A 204 23.55 5.68 -4.76
N VAL A 205 22.96 4.99 -3.79
CA VAL A 205 22.88 3.52 -3.76
C VAL A 205 21.44 3.04 -3.66
N LYS A 206 21.18 1.83 -4.13
CA LYS A 206 19.95 1.11 -3.77
C LYS A 206 20.21 0.32 -2.51
N TYR A 207 19.21 0.21 -1.65
CA TYR A 207 19.31 -0.55 -0.41
C TYR A 207 18.17 -1.54 -0.25
N GLN A 208 18.45 -2.61 0.49
CA GLN A 208 17.49 -3.56 1.03
C GLN A 208 17.79 -3.77 2.51
N LEU A 209 16.82 -3.44 3.35
CA LEU A 209 16.84 -3.72 4.78
C LEU A 209 15.94 -4.92 5.06
N GLU A 210 16.46 -5.86 5.83
CA GLU A 210 15.70 -6.92 6.48
C GLU A 210 15.88 -6.85 7.99
N ALA A 211 14.76 -6.84 8.72
CA ALA A 211 14.76 -6.83 10.18
C ALA A 211 13.81 -7.91 10.71
N ILE A 212 14.21 -8.58 11.79
CA ILE A 212 13.40 -9.60 12.47
C ILE A 212 13.17 -9.14 13.91
N ASP A 213 11.90 -9.13 14.31
CA ASP A 213 11.44 -8.97 15.68
C ASP A 213 11.05 -10.34 16.22
N SER A 214 11.74 -10.78 17.28
CA SER A 214 11.51 -12.08 17.90
C SER A 214 10.31 -12.13 18.85
N GLY A 215 9.67 -11.00 19.15
CA GLY A 215 8.47 -10.88 19.98
C GLY A 215 8.70 -11.10 21.47
N LEU A 216 9.94 -11.31 21.91
CA LEU A 216 10.30 -11.47 23.31
C LEU A 216 10.62 -10.10 23.91
N ARG A 217 9.96 -9.75 25.02
CA ARG A 217 10.13 -8.48 25.76
C ARG A 217 11.54 -8.25 26.35
N GLU A 218 12.49 -9.12 26.07
CA GLU A 218 13.89 -8.95 26.44
C GLU A 218 14.65 -8.51 25.20
N ALA A 219 15.12 -7.26 25.22
CA ALA A 219 15.78 -6.61 24.10
C ALA A 219 16.80 -7.51 23.38
N GLY A 220 16.56 -7.77 22.08
CA GLY A 220 17.63 -8.03 21.12
C GLY A 220 18.28 -9.42 21.09
N ALA A 221 17.90 -10.39 21.94
CA ALA A 221 18.61 -11.67 21.97
C ALA A 221 18.41 -12.53 20.70
N ASN A 222 17.27 -12.36 20.02
CA ASN A 222 16.92 -13.10 18.80
C ASN A 222 16.43 -12.18 17.67
N ASP A 223 16.56 -10.87 17.84
CA ASP A 223 16.25 -9.92 16.78
C ASP A 223 17.40 -9.94 15.76
N SER A 224 17.12 -9.53 14.53
CA SER A 224 18.16 -9.39 13.52
C SER A 224 17.98 -8.11 12.72
N PHE A 225 19.09 -7.58 12.23
CA PHE A 225 19.15 -6.47 11.31
C PHE A 225 20.18 -6.80 10.24
N GLU A 226 19.78 -6.64 8.98
CA GLU A 226 20.64 -6.83 7.82
C GLU A 226 20.37 -5.71 6.83
N LEU A 227 21.40 -4.91 6.53
CA LEU A 227 21.33 -3.86 5.53
C LEU A 227 22.22 -4.23 4.34
N LYS A 228 21.62 -4.51 3.21
CA LYS A 228 22.32 -4.76 1.96
C LYS A 228 22.33 -3.51 1.09
N LEU A 229 23.52 -3.09 0.67
CA LEU A 229 23.72 -1.99 -0.26
C LEU A 229 24.10 -2.54 -1.63
N MET A 230 23.53 -1.95 -2.68
CA MET A 230 23.77 -2.34 -4.07
C MET A 230 24.45 -1.19 -4.79
N PHE A 231 25.63 -1.48 -5.33
CA PHE A 231 26.51 -0.49 -5.94
C PHE A 231 26.60 -0.71 -7.44
N ASN A 232 26.85 0.37 -8.18
CA ASN A 232 27.15 0.30 -9.60
C ASN A 232 28.21 1.35 -9.98
N SER A 233 28.90 1.10 -11.09
CA SER A 233 30.00 1.95 -11.56
C SER A 233 29.58 3.34 -12.04
N ALA A 234 28.28 3.64 -12.18
CA ALA A 234 27.78 4.91 -12.67
C ALA A 234 27.26 5.84 -11.56
N ASP A 235 26.56 5.31 -10.55
CA ASP A 235 25.95 6.10 -9.47
C ASP A 235 26.71 6.01 -8.13
N SER A 236 27.55 4.99 -7.96
CA SER A 236 28.30 4.74 -6.73
C SER A 236 29.70 4.18 -7.04
N ALA A 237 30.47 4.92 -7.84
CA ALA A 237 31.72 4.45 -8.40
C ALA A 237 32.80 4.19 -7.34
N GLY A 238 32.90 5.03 -6.31
CA GLY A 238 33.81 4.87 -5.19
C GLY A 238 33.49 3.61 -4.40
N LEU A 239 32.23 3.41 -3.99
CA LEU A 239 31.81 2.20 -3.29
C LEU A 239 31.96 0.95 -4.17
N TYR A 240 31.62 1.03 -5.46
CA TYR A 240 31.74 -0.08 -6.40
C TYR A 240 33.21 -0.51 -6.60
N SER A 241 34.14 0.44 -6.61
CA SER A 241 35.58 0.15 -6.78
C SER A 241 36.16 -0.69 -5.64
N VAL A 242 35.53 -0.60 -4.46
CA VAL A 242 35.95 -1.30 -3.26
C VAL A 242 35.08 -2.53 -3.03
N PHE A 243 33.76 -2.41 -2.94
CA PHE A 243 32.89 -3.53 -2.55
C PHE A 243 32.39 -4.38 -3.71
N GLY A 244 32.56 -3.95 -4.96
CA GLY A 244 31.94 -4.58 -6.12
C GLY A 244 30.44 -4.29 -6.22
N GLU A 245 29.61 -5.27 -6.57
CA GLU A 245 28.18 -5.05 -6.89
C GLU A 245 27.29 -4.86 -5.65
N SER A 246 27.66 -5.44 -4.51
CA SER A 246 26.92 -5.30 -3.26
C SER A 246 27.78 -5.58 -2.04
N GLU A 247 27.32 -5.12 -0.88
CA GLU A 247 27.86 -5.54 0.42
C GLU A 247 26.73 -5.58 1.44
N THR A 248 26.82 -6.55 2.35
CA THR A 248 25.82 -6.75 3.41
C THR A 248 26.41 -6.36 4.76
N PHE A 249 25.74 -5.39 5.40
CA PHE A 249 26.09 -4.89 6.72
C PHE A 249 25.18 -5.58 7.75
N SER A 250 25.73 -6.58 8.43
CA SER A 250 25.08 -7.32 9.51
C SER A 250 26.07 -7.62 10.64
N GLY A 251 25.57 -7.91 11.83
CA GLY A 251 26.41 -8.17 13.00
C GLY A 251 25.60 -8.47 14.25
N ASN A 252 26.29 -8.50 15.39
CA ASN A 252 25.63 -8.78 16.67
C ASN A 252 24.92 -7.53 17.20
N LEU A 253 23.63 -7.64 17.49
CA LEU A 253 22.88 -6.57 18.15
C LEU A 253 23.31 -6.48 19.63
N SER A 254 23.90 -5.34 20.01
CA SER A 254 24.40 -5.13 21.38
C SER A 254 23.42 -4.34 22.24
N THR A 255 22.84 -3.28 21.69
CA THR A 255 21.83 -2.45 22.36
C THR A 255 20.89 -1.98 21.28
N ALA A 256 19.91 -2.81 20.98
CA ALA A 256 18.95 -2.56 19.92
C ALA A 256 17.56 -2.98 20.37
N GLU A 257 16.58 -2.26 19.84
CA GLU A 257 15.17 -2.57 19.97
C GLU A 257 14.58 -2.56 18.56
N ILE A 258 13.96 -3.66 18.16
CA ILE A 258 13.20 -3.77 16.92
C ILE A 258 11.79 -4.17 17.32
N THR A 259 10.81 -3.38 16.91
CA THR A 259 9.39 -3.68 17.14
C THR A 259 8.70 -3.71 15.81
N ILE A 260 8.10 -4.85 15.48
CA ILE A 260 7.31 -5.05 14.25
C ILE A 260 5.92 -5.49 14.65
N GLU A 261 4.93 -4.66 14.34
CA GLU A 261 3.55 -4.96 14.63
C GLU A 261 3.09 -6.19 13.84
N LYS A 262 2.35 -7.05 14.54
CA LYS A 262 1.87 -8.29 13.98
C LYS A 262 0.80 -7.98 12.93
N SER A 263 1.10 -8.24 11.66
CA SER A 263 0.05 -8.32 10.64
C SER A 263 -0.96 -9.37 11.09
N GLU A 264 -2.24 -9.00 11.19
CA GLU A 264 -3.32 -9.95 11.42
C GLU A 264 -3.24 -11.07 10.35
N ARG A 265 -3.38 -12.32 10.80
CA ARG A 265 -3.31 -13.52 9.95
C ARG A 265 -4.62 -13.77 9.21
#